data_AF-A0A811ZWT2-F1
#
_entry.id   AF-A0A811ZWT2-F1
#
_cell.length_a   1.000
_cell.length_b   1.000
_cell.length_c   1.000
_cell.angle_alpha   90.00
_cell.angle_beta   90.00
_cell.angle_gamma   90.00
#
_symmetry.space_group_name_H-M   'P 1'
#
loop_
_entity.id
_entity.type
_entity.pdbx_description
1 polymer ?
#
loop_
_entity_poly.entity_id
_entity_poly.type
_entity_poly.pdbx_seq_one_letter_code
_entity_poly.pdbx_strand_id
1 'polypeptide(L)'
;MEHRVIYVLVLVCALTLSSLAQGQQETCTVAPHHRDNCGVPGITPSQCKDKGCCFDNTVRGVPWCYHPVAVDNPPEEECPF
;
A
#
# COMPACT_ATOMS: atom_id res chain seq x y z
N MET A 1 -11.09 -8.59 42.29
CA MET A 1 -10.14 -9.38 41.44
C MET A 1 -10.34 -9.08 39.95
N GLU A 2 -11.29 -8.21 39.61
CA GLU A 2 -11.67 -7.88 38.24
C GLU A 2 -10.66 -6.98 37.50
N HIS A 3 -9.94 -6.10 38.20
CA HIS A 3 -8.98 -5.20 37.54
C HIS A 3 -7.78 -5.94 36.93
N ARG A 4 -7.37 -7.07 37.53
CA ARG A 4 -6.33 -7.94 36.98
C ARG A 4 -6.79 -8.64 35.71
N VAL A 5 -8.06 -9.07 35.69
CA VAL A 5 -8.68 -9.71 34.51
C VAL A 5 -8.86 -8.70 33.39
N ILE A 6 -9.34 -7.48 33.70
CA ILE A 6 -9.48 -6.38 32.74
C ILE A 6 -8.11 -6.01 32.16
N TYR A 7 -7.07 -5.90 32.99
CA TYR A 7 -5.72 -5.57 32.53
C TYR A 7 -5.13 -6.64 31.62
N VAL A 8 -5.29 -7.91 31.97
CA VAL A 8 -4.83 -9.05 31.13
C VAL A 8 -5.59 -9.08 29.80
N LEU A 9 -6.91 -8.84 29.79
CA LEU A 9 -7.71 -8.75 28.57
C LEU A 9 -7.25 -7.62 27.66
N VAL A 10 -6.99 -6.43 28.20
CA VAL A 10 -6.51 -5.27 27.44
C VAL A 10 -5.13 -5.55 26.82
N LEU A 11 -4.22 -6.16 27.56
CA LEU A 11 -2.88 -6.52 27.06
C LEU A 11 -2.95 -7.54 25.91
N VAL A 12 -3.79 -8.57 26.02
CA VAL A 12 -3.97 -9.56 24.97
C VAL A 12 -4.61 -8.95 23.71
N CYS A 13 -5.59 -8.05 23.87
CA CYS A 13 -6.16 -7.32 22.74
C CYS A 13 -5.13 -6.43 22.03
N ALA A 14 -4.28 -5.70 22.77
CA ALA A 14 -3.25 -4.85 22.17
C ALA A 14 -2.22 -5.65 21.35
N LEU A 15 -1.80 -6.82 21.86
CA LEU A 15 -0.84 -7.69 21.17
C LEU A 15 -1.43 -8.33 19.91
N THR A 16 -2.72 -8.70 19.92
CA THR A 16 -3.39 -9.30 18.75
C THR A 16 -3.73 -8.29 17.66
N LEU A 17 -4.09 -7.05 18.02
CA LEU A 17 -4.36 -5.97 17.06
C LEU A 17 -3.11 -5.57 16.26
N SER A 18 -1.92 -5.76 16.84
CA SER A 18 -0.64 -5.43 16.20
C SER A 18 -0.38 -6.27 14.94
N SER A 19 -0.84 -7.52 14.91
CA SER A 19 -0.62 -8.45 13.78
C SER A 19 -1.47 -8.14 12.55
N LEU A 20 -2.55 -7.36 12.66
CA LEU A 20 -3.37 -6.97 11.51
C LEU A 20 -2.78 -5.80 10.71
N ALA A 21 -1.75 -5.14 11.22
CA ALA A 21 -1.16 -3.93 10.62
C ALA A 21 0.04 -4.22 9.70
N GLN A 22 0.22 -5.46 9.23
CA GLN A 22 1.20 -5.76 8.18
C GLN A 22 0.70 -5.20 6.84
N GLY A 23 0.80 -3.87 6.68
CA GLY A 23 0.62 -3.19 5.42
C GLY A 23 1.74 -3.63 4.48
N GLN A 24 1.40 -4.40 3.46
CA GLN A 24 2.30 -4.73 2.37
C GLN A 24 2.80 -3.40 1.78
N GLN A 25 4.12 -3.20 1.69
CA GLN A 25 4.67 -1.94 1.22
C GLN A 25 4.48 -1.87 -0.31
N GLU A 26 3.58 -1.01 -0.77
CA GLU A 26 3.28 -0.89 -2.20
C GLU A 26 3.93 0.36 -2.81
N THR A 27 4.36 0.27 -4.07
CA THR A 27 4.99 1.38 -4.81
C THR A 27 4.25 1.72 -6.09
N CYS A 28 4.26 3.01 -6.44
CA CYS A 28 3.74 3.54 -7.70
C CYS A 28 4.79 3.61 -8.81
N THR A 29 6.04 3.21 -8.55
CA THR A 29 7.10 3.24 -9.57
C THR A 29 6.98 2.04 -10.49
N VAL A 30 6.03 2.10 -11.41
CA VAL A 30 5.78 1.06 -12.43
C VAL A 30 6.12 1.62 -13.80
N ALA A 31 6.92 0.85 -14.57
CA ALA A 31 7.25 1.20 -15.94
C ALA A 31 5.96 1.41 -16.76
N PRO A 32 5.84 2.49 -17.57
CA PRO A 32 4.60 2.87 -18.24
C PRO A 32 3.88 1.75 -19.00
N HIS A 33 4.64 0.89 -19.67
CA HIS A 33 4.11 -0.24 -20.45
C HIS A 33 3.74 -1.48 -19.62
N HIS A 34 4.15 -1.54 -18.36
CA HIS A 34 3.79 -2.60 -17.41
C HIS A 34 2.71 -2.15 -16.43
N ARG A 35 2.08 -1.01 -16.67
CA ARG A 35 1.00 -0.49 -15.82
C ARG A 35 -0.29 -1.26 -16.07
N ASP A 36 -0.79 -1.92 -15.05
CA ASP A 36 -2.12 -2.53 -15.06
C ASP A 36 -3.20 -1.49 -14.78
N ASN A 37 -4.13 -1.31 -15.73
CA ASN A 37 -5.19 -0.32 -15.64
C ASN A 37 -6.10 -0.53 -14.41
N CYS A 38 -6.23 0.49 -13.56
CA CYS A 38 -7.09 0.51 -12.39
C CYS A 38 -8.33 1.42 -12.54
N GLY A 39 -8.33 2.30 -13.56
CA GLY A 39 -9.36 3.33 -13.73
C GLY A 39 -10.10 3.28 -15.07
N VAL A 40 -11.05 4.20 -15.23
CA VAL A 40 -11.68 4.46 -16.53
C VAL A 40 -10.88 5.52 -17.31
N PRO A 41 -10.98 5.57 -18.65
CA PRO A 41 -10.42 6.66 -19.43
C PRO A 41 -10.95 8.02 -18.95
N GLY A 42 -10.07 9.01 -18.81
CA GLY A 42 -10.44 10.35 -18.33
C GLY A 42 -10.70 10.46 -16.82
N ILE A 43 -10.37 9.43 -16.04
CA ILE A 43 -10.42 9.50 -14.57
C ILE A 43 -9.57 10.65 -14.04
N THR A 44 -10.07 11.35 -13.02
CA THR A 44 -9.30 12.42 -12.37
C THR A 44 -8.25 11.83 -11.42
N PRO A 45 -7.17 12.57 -11.12
CA PRO A 45 -6.14 12.12 -10.19
C PRO A 45 -6.72 11.75 -8.82
N SER A 46 -7.67 12.54 -8.31
CA SER A 46 -8.34 12.27 -7.03
C SER A 46 -9.13 10.97 -7.08
N GLN A 47 -10.00 10.81 -8.08
CA GLN A 47 -10.81 9.59 -8.23
C GLN A 47 -9.95 8.32 -8.36
N CYS A 48 -8.78 8.40 -8.99
CA CYS A 48 -7.84 7.29 -9.05
C CYS A 48 -7.24 6.95 -7.67
N LYS A 49 -6.82 7.97 -6.93
CA LYS A 49 -6.25 7.82 -5.58
C LYS A 49 -7.30 7.33 -4.57
N ASP A 50 -8.55 7.79 -4.67
CA ASP A 50 -9.67 7.30 -3.85
C ASP A 50 -9.95 5.81 -4.06
N LYS A 51 -9.59 5.24 -5.21
CA LYS A 51 -9.64 3.79 -5.47
C LYS A 51 -8.45 3.02 -4.90
N GLY A 52 -7.50 3.69 -4.25
CA GLY A 52 -6.26 3.10 -3.76
C GLY A 52 -5.21 2.88 -4.85
N CYS A 53 -5.32 3.58 -5.99
CA CYS A 53 -4.44 3.39 -7.13
C CYS A 53 -3.51 4.58 -7.39
N CYS A 54 -2.48 4.32 -8.19
CA CYS A 54 -1.49 5.29 -8.59
C CYS A 54 -1.94 6.07 -9.83
N PHE A 55 -1.63 7.36 -9.87
CA PHE A 55 -1.94 8.22 -11.01
C PHE A 55 -0.68 8.87 -11.57
N ASP A 56 -0.44 8.70 -12.87
CA ASP A 56 0.61 9.39 -13.62
C ASP A 56 0.18 9.61 -15.08
N ASN A 57 0.06 10.86 -15.49
CA ASN A 57 -0.34 11.28 -16.83
C ASN A 57 0.82 11.80 -17.69
N THR A 58 2.07 11.58 -17.26
CA THR A 58 3.26 12.08 -17.96
C THR A 58 3.52 11.36 -19.28
N VAL A 59 3.10 10.09 -19.38
CA VAL A 59 3.26 9.26 -20.59
C VAL A 59 1.92 9.05 -21.28
N ARG A 60 1.89 9.24 -22.60
CA ARG A 60 0.69 9.02 -23.43
C ARG A 60 0.65 7.59 -23.96
N GLY A 61 -0.55 7.08 -24.26
CA GLY A 61 -0.74 5.74 -24.81
C GLY A 61 -0.64 4.61 -23.78
N VAL A 62 -0.64 4.94 -22.49
CA VAL A 62 -0.62 4.00 -21.37
C VAL A 62 -1.69 4.37 -20.35
N PRO A 63 -2.10 3.45 -19.46
CA PRO A 63 -3.04 3.77 -18.38
C PRO A 63 -2.46 4.85 -17.45
N TRP A 64 -3.22 5.93 -17.25
CA TRP A 64 -2.85 6.97 -16.29
C TRP A 64 -3.21 6.60 -14.86
N CYS A 65 -4.25 5.79 -14.68
CA CYS A 65 -4.60 5.22 -13.38
C CYS A 65 -4.28 3.73 -13.37
N TYR A 66 -3.37 3.31 -12.51
CA TYR A 66 -2.81 1.97 -12.50
C TYR A 66 -2.60 1.43 -11.09
N HIS A 67 -2.53 0.11 -10.97
CA HIS A 67 -2.33 -0.55 -9.69
C HIS A 67 -0.90 -0.32 -9.18
N PRO A 68 -0.73 -0.10 -7.86
CA PRO A 68 0.59 -0.17 -7.25
C PRO A 68 1.10 -1.62 -7.30
N VAL A 69 2.42 -1.78 -7.20
CA VAL A 69 3.05 -3.10 -7.08
C VAL A 69 3.65 -3.26 -5.70
N ALA A 70 3.59 -4.48 -5.15
CA ALA A 70 4.26 -4.78 -3.89
C ALA A 70 5.78 -4.63 -4.07
N VAL A 71 6.41 -3.90 -3.18
CA VAL A 71 7.87 -3.92 -3.02
C VAL A 71 8.19 -5.15 -2.20
N ASP A 72 8.67 -6.19 -2.86
CA ASP A 72 9.41 -7.24 -2.16
C ASP A 72 10.72 -6.57 -1.72
N ASN A 73 10.84 -6.25 -0.43
CA ASN A 73 12.07 -5.77 0.14
C ASN A 73 12.86 -7.00 0.62
N PRO A 74 13.78 -7.58 -0.18
CA PRO A 74 14.84 -8.38 0.42
C PRO A 74 15.56 -7.44 1.42
N PRO A 75 15.85 -7.89 2.64
CA PRO A 75 16.44 -7.04 3.67
C PRO A 75 17.67 -6.32 3.12
N GLU A 76 17.55 -4.99 3.01
CA GLU A 76 18.60 -3.99 3.03
C GLU A 76 20.05 -4.51 3.01
N GLU A 77 20.55 -4.95 1.85
CA GLU A 77 22.00 -4.96 1.60
C GLU A 77 22.39 -3.50 1.30
N GLU A 78 22.57 -2.75 2.38
CA GLU A 78 23.50 -1.63 2.56
C GLU A 78 24.09 -1.11 1.24
N CYS A 79 23.62 0.03 0.73
CA CYS A 79 24.33 0.75 -0.34
C CYS A 79 25.75 1.09 0.14
N PRO A 80 26.82 0.44 -0.35
CA PRO A 80 28.18 0.81 -0.01
C PRO A 80 28.51 2.09 -0.79
N PHE A 81 28.82 3.16 -0.07
CA PHE A 81 29.48 4.34 -0.64
C PHE A 81 30.94 4.04 -0.96
#